data_AF-A0A956PB45-F1
#
_entry.id   AF-A0A956PB45-F1
#
_cell.length_a   1.000
_cell.length_b   1.000
_cell.length_c   1.000
_cell.angle_alpha   90.00
_cell.angle_beta   90.00
_cell.angle_gamma   90.00
#
_symmetry.space_group_name_H-M   'P 1'
#
loop_
_entity.id
_entity.type
_entity.pdbx_description
1 polymer ?
#
loop_
_entity_poly.entity_id
_entity_poly.type
_entity_poly.pdbx_seq_one_letter_code
_entity_poly.pdbx_strand_id
1 'polypeptide(L)'
;AQGLIAAIAGREVLLRATPLRPGAWLFIVVTLGALGIAAGYELFEWLVVVVANHDTQVAYLATQGDPWDTQWDLFLCLVGAALSQLVLSRPHDRQLGLRV
;
A
#
# COMPACT_ATOMS: atom_id res chain seq x y z
N ALA A 1 9.46 3.62 0.97
CA ALA A 1 8.31 4.15 1.75
C ALA A 1 6.99 3.43 1.40
N GLN A 2 7.06 2.16 1.02
CA GLN A 2 5.87 1.36 0.66
C GLN A 2 4.88 1.35 1.83
N GLY A 3 3.59 1.50 1.50
CA GLY A 3 2.52 1.51 2.49
C GLY A 3 2.32 2.83 3.25
N LEU A 4 3.39 3.53 3.68
CA LEU A 4 3.26 4.72 4.53
C LEU A 4 2.51 5.86 3.83
N ILE A 5 2.98 6.28 2.65
CA ILE A 5 2.38 7.41 1.93
C ILE A 5 0.96 7.04 1.49
N ALA A 6 0.80 5.84 0.94
CA ALA A 6 -0.50 5.32 0.53
C ALA A 6 -1.50 5.28 1.69
N ALA A 7 -1.06 4.88 2.88
CA ALA A 7 -1.92 4.81 4.06
C ALA A 7 -2.31 6.20 4.57
N ILE A 8 -1.39 7.15 4.67
CA ILE A 8 -1.73 8.51 5.14
C ILE A 8 -2.59 9.25 4.12
N ALA A 9 -2.25 9.19 2.83
CA ALA A 9 -3.05 9.79 1.77
C ALA A 9 -4.44 9.14 1.67
N GLY A 10 -4.50 7.80 1.70
CA GLY A 10 -5.77 7.07 1.68
C GLY A 10 -6.64 7.38 2.89
N ARG A 11 -6.03 7.46 4.09
CA ARG A 11 -6.74 7.87 5.31
C ARG A 11 -7.32 9.28 5.20
N GLU A 12 -6.56 10.22 4.66
CA GLU A 12 -7.02 11.60 4.46
C GLU A 12 -8.19 11.67 3.47
N VAL A 13 -8.07 11.01 2.32
CA VAL A 13 -9.14 10.95 1.31
C VAL A 13 -10.40 10.36 1.92
N LEU A 14 -10.30 9.24 2.64
CA LEU A 14 -11.47 8.59 3.24
C LEU A 14 -12.13 9.46 4.31
N LEU A 15 -11.35 10.14 5.15
CA LEU A 15 -11.89 11.05 6.17
C LEU A 15 -12.55 12.30 5.57
N ARG A 16 -12.07 12.78 4.42
CA ARG A 16 -12.62 13.99 3.77
C ARG A 16 -13.77 13.70 2.82
N ALA A 17 -13.75 12.55 2.13
CA ALA A 17 -14.65 12.25 1.02
C ALA A 17 -15.75 11.23 1.37
N THR A 18 -15.71 10.62 2.56
CA THR A 18 -16.67 9.57 2.96
C THR A 18 -17.17 9.81 4.39
N PRO A 19 -18.29 9.17 4.80
CA PRO A 19 -18.79 9.26 6.19
C PRO A 19 -17.98 8.43 7.19
N LEU A 20 -16.83 7.85 6.80
CA LEU A 20 -15.97 7.09 7.70
C LEU A 20 -15.44 7.99 8.83
N ARG A 21 -15.46 7.45 10.04
CA ARG A 21 -14.96 8.12 11.24
C ARG A 21 -13.62 7.49 11.67
N PRO A 22 -12.78 8.23 12.42
CA PRO A 22 -11.61 7.65 13.07
C PRO A 22 -11.99 6.42 13.89
N GLY A 23 -11.28 5.31 13.69
CA GLY A 23 -11.55 4.05 14.37
C GLY A 23 -10.97 2.84 13.63
N ALA A 24 -11.29 1.64 14.14
CA ALA A 24 -10.77 0.39 13.62
C ALA A 24 -11.14 0.15 12.14
N TRP A 25 -12.35 0.52 11.72
CA TRP A 25 -12.76 0.36 10.33
C TRP A 25 -11.96 1.22 9.36
N LEU A 26 -11.66 2.48 9.72
CA LEU A 26 -10.79 3.33 8.91
C LEU A 26 -9.39 2.73 8.81
N PHE A 27 -8.85 2.19 9.91
CA PHE A 27 -7.55 1.51 9.92
C PHE A 27 -7.54 0.31 8.95
N ILE A 28 -8.53 -0.57 9.05
CA ILE A 28 -8.63 -1.78 8.22
C ILE A 28 -8.77 -1.41 6.74
N VAL A 29 -9.69 -0.51 6.39
CA VAL A 29 -9.95 -0.13 4.99
C VAL A 29 -8.73 0.52 4.35
N VAL A 30 -8.04 1.41 5.08
CA VAL A 30 -6.81 2.04 4.58
C VAL A 30 -5.70 1.02 4.38
N THR A 31 -5.49 0.13 5.37
CA THR A 31 -4.42 -0.89 5.31
C THR A 31 -4.67 -1.87 4.17
N LEU A 32 -5.90 -2.38 4.03
CA LEU A 32 -6.27 -3.27 2.93
C LEU A 32 -6.24 -2.56 1.58
N GLY A 33 -6.62 -1.28 1.52
CA GLY A 33 -6.52 -0.48 0.30
C GLY A 33 -5.08 -0.30 -0.17
N ALA A 34 -4.17 0.06 0.75
CA ALA A 34 -2.74 0.18 0.44
C ALA A 34 -2.15 -1.16 -0.03
N LEU A 35 -2.47 -2.25 0.67
CA LEU A 35 -2.03 -3.59 0.30
C LEU A 35 -2.61 -4.04 -1.05
N GLY A 36 -3.88 -3.75 -1.32
CA GLY A 36 -4.54 -4.09 -2.58
C GLY A 36 -3.93 -3.37 -3.78
N ILE A 37 -3.52 -2.11 -3.61
CA ILE A 37 -2.78 -1.36 -4.65
C ILE A 37 -1.42 -2.00 -4.91
N ALA A 38 -0.66 -2.34 -3.86
CA ALA A 38 0.63 -3.01 -4.01
C ALA A 38 0.47 -4.37 -4.70
N ALA A 39 -0.49 -5.20 -4.28
CA ALA A 39 -0.79 -6.47 -4.93
C ALA A 39 -1.22 -6.31 -6.39
N GLY A 40 -1.98 -5.26 -6.71
CA GLY A 40 -2.35 -4.95 -8.09
C GLY A 40 -1.14 -4.62 -8.98
N TYR A 41 -0.15 -3.90 -8.43
CA TYR A 41 1.10 -3.59 -9.12
C TYR A 41 1.92 -4.87 -9.38
N GLU A 42 2.10 -5.71 -8.36
CA GLU A 42 2.79 -7.01 -8.50
C GLU A 42 2.11 -7.94 -9.52
N LEU A 43 0.78 -8.01 -9.50
CA LEU A 43 0.03 -8.78 -10.50
C LEU A 43 0.20 -8.21 -11.92
N PHE A 44 0.34 -6.89 -12.04
CA PHE A 44 0.61 -6.26 -13.32
C PHE A 44 2.03 -6.59 -13.82
N GLU A 45 3.03 -6.54 -12.94
CA GLU A 45 4.39 -6.95 -13.30
C GLU A 45 4.44 -8.42 -13.74
N TRP A 46 3.81 -9.31 -12.97
CA TRP A 46 3.66 -10.72 -13.35
C TRP A 46 2.96 -10.88 -14.71
N LEU A 47 1.89 -10.13 -14.95
CA LEU A 47 1.15 -10.20 -16.23
C LEU A 47 2.03 -9.74 -17.41
N VAL A 48 2.80 -8.67 -17.25
CA VAL A 48 3.73 -8.19 -18.28
C VAL A 48 4.75 -9.28 -18.61
N VAL A 49 5.29 -9.97 -17.60
CA VAL A 49 6.23 -11.09 -17.78
C VAL A 49 5.58 -12.29 -18.48
N VAL A 50 4.32 -12.61 -18.17
CA VAL A 50 3.60 -13.72 -18.82
C VAL A 50 3.26 -13.41 -20.28
N VAL A 51 2.94 -12.15 -20.60
CA VAL A 51 2.52 -11.73 -21.94
C VAL A 51 3.71 -11.43 -22.87
N ALA A 52 4.85 -11.01 -22.32
CA ALA A 52 6.01 -10.65 -23.12
C ALA A 52 6.78 -11.88 -23.64
N ASN A 53 7.33 -11.79 -24.86
CA ASN A 53 8.15 -12.84 -25.48
C ASN A 53 9.37 -13.23 -24.62
N HIS A 54 9.94 -14.40 -24.89
CA HIS A 54 11.03 -15.04 -24.13
C HIS A 54 12.21 -14.10 -23.77
N ASP A 55 12.54 -13.12 -24.63
CA ASP A 55 13.64 -12.17 -24.41
C ASP A 55 13.36 -11.16 -23.27
N THR A 56 12.10 -10.75 -23.10
CA THR A 56 11.67 -9.82 -22.04
C THR A 56 11.54 -10.53 -20.70
N GLN A 57 11.18 -11.81 -20.71
CA GLN A 57 11.19 -12.68 -19.52
C GLN A 57 12.59 -12.81 -18.93
N VAL A 58 13.58 -13.08 -19.79
CA VAL A 58 14.99 -13.18 -19.36
C VAL A 58 15.48 -11.82 -18.87
N ALA A 59 15.11 -10.70 -19.51
CA ALA A 59 15.52 -9.38 -19.04
C ALA A 59 14.92 -9.00 -17.68
N TYR A 60 13.63 -9.26 -17.42
CA TYR A 60 12.94 -8.87 -16.18
C TYR A 60 13.31 -9.77 -14.98
N LEU A 61 13.32 -11.09 -15.17
CA LEU A 61 13.73 -12.06 -14.14
C LEU A 61 15.24 -12.02 -13.86
N ALA A 62 16.08 -11.73 -14.86
CA ALA A 62 17.52 -11.55 -14.63
C ALA A 62 17.86 -10.21 -13.95
N THR A 63 16.99 -9.19 -14.02
CA THR A 63 17.19 -7.94 -13.27
C THR A 63 16.78 -8.04 -11.80
N GLN A 64 15.71 -8.79 -11.47
CA GLN A 64 15.21 -8.83 -10.09
C GLN A 64 16.09 -9.67 -9.16
N GLY A 65 16.57 -10.84 -9.61
CA GLY A 65 17.53 -11.67 -8.85
C GLY A 65 17.04 -12.21 -7.49
N ASP A 66 15.89 -11.77 -6.98
CA ASP A 66 15.25 -12.20 -5.73
C ASP A 66 13.86 -12.81 -6.02
N PRO A 67 13.68 -14.14 -5.82
CA PRO A 67 12.37 -14.79 -5.94
C PRO A 67 11.32 -14.35 -4.92
N TRP A 68 11.73 -13.63 -3.87
CA TRP A 68 10.86 -13.16 -2.79
C TRP A 68 10.49 -11.67 -2.88
N ASP A 69 10.88 -11.00 -3.96
CA ASP A 69 10.68 -9.55 -4.14
C ASP A 69 9.21 -9.14 -3.92
N THR A 70 8.29 -9.78 -4.63
CA THR A 70 6.84 -9.59 -4.48
C THR A 70 6.36 -9.77 -3.03
N GLN A 71 6.84 -10.79 -2.33
CA GLN A 71 6.44 -11.07 -0.95
C GLN A 71 6.97 -10.00 0.01
N TRP A 72 8.22 -9.57 -0.18
CA TRP A 72 8.82 -8.49 0.61
C TRP A 72 8.11 -7.17 0.36
N ASP A 73 7.75 -6.86 -0.87
CA ASP A 73 7.02 -5.65 -1.23
C ASP A 73 5.63 -5.57 -0.57
N LEU A 74 4.89 -6.67 -0.60
CA LEU A 74 3.60 -6.78 0.08
C LEU A 74 3.75 -6.70 1.60
N PHE A 75 4.77 -7.37 2.17
CA PHE A 75 5.02 -7.36 3.60
C PHE A 75 5.42 -5.97 4.10
N LEU A 76 6.36 -5.31 3.42
CA LEU A 76 6.80 -3.96 3.75
C LEU A 76 5.68 -2.94 3.55
N CYS A 77 4.82 -3.12 2.55
CA CYS A 77 3.61 -2.31 2.38
C CYS A 77 2.65 -2.48 3.57
N LEU A 78 2.37 -3.72 4.00
CA LEU A 78 1.52 -4.00 5.15
C LEU A 78 2.08 -3.35 6.43
N VAL A 79 3.36 -3.58 6.72
CA VAL A 79 4.05 -3.03 7.89
C VAL A 79 4.07 -1.50 7.84
N GLY A 80 4.42 -0.92 6.70
CA GLY A 80 4.46 0.53 6.49
C GLY A 80 3.09 1.19 6.68
N ALA A 81 2.04 0.59 6.12
CA ALA A 81 0.67 1.07 6.28
C ALA A 81 0.23 1.01 7.76
N ALA A 82 0.41 -0.13 8.42
CA ALA A 82 0.03 -0.30 9.82
C ALA A 82 0.80 0.65 10.75
N LEU A 83 2.14 0.71 10.64
CA LEU A 83 2.98 1.57 11.48
C LEU A 83 2.66 3.05 11.28
N SER A 84 2.45 3.49 10.04
CA SER A 84 2.12 4.89 9.76
C SER A 84 0.82 5.31 10.43
N GLN A 85 -0.22 4.47 10.41
CA GLN A 85 -1.49 4.79 11.05
C GLN A 85 -1.37 4.74 12.58
N LEU A 86 -0.62 3.79 13.14
CA LEU A 86 -0.40 3.70 14.60
C LEU A 86 0.36 4.90 15.15
N VAL A 87 1.38 5.37 14.42
CA VAL A 87 2.25 6.48 14.87
C VAL A 87 1.64 7.84 14.53
N LEU A 88 1.05 8.01 13.35
CA LEU A 88 0.64 9.32 12.81
C LEU A 88 -0.85 9.61 12.91
N SER A 89 -1.71 8.67 13.31
CA SER A 89 -3.17 8.91 13.41
C SER A 89 -3.50 10.14 14.26
N ARG A 90 -2.95 10.24 15.47
CA ARG A 90 -3.21 11.36 16.40
C ARG A 90 -2.77 12.72 15.86
N PRO A 91 -1.51 12.92 15.40
CA PRO A 91 -1.13 14.22 14.84
C PRO A 91 -1.91 14.54 13.55
N HIS A 92 -2.21 13.53 12.73
CA HIS A 92 -3.01 13.72 11.51
C HIS A 92 -4.45 14.14 11.84
N ASP A 93 -5.10 13.54 12.84
CA ASP A 93 -6.44 13.94 13.28
C ASP A 93 -6.49 15.39 13.76
N ARG A 94 -5.45 15.84 14.48
CA ARG A 94 -5.31 17.24 14.89
C ARG A 94 -5.14 18.18 13.69
N GLN A 95 -4.35 17.79 12.70
CA GLN A 95 -4.16 18.57 11.47
C GLN A 95 -5.44 18.70 10.64
N LEU A 96 -6.31 17.69 10.68
CA LEU A 96 -7.62 17.70 10.03
C LEU A 96 -8.70 18.40 10.86
N GLY A 97 -8.39 18.88 12.08
CA GLY A 97 -9.36 19.50 12.98
C GLY A 97 -10.40 18.53 13.54
N LEU A 98 -10.13 17.22 13.48
CA LEU A 98 -11.01 16.20 14.05
C LEU A 98 -10.86 16.23 15.57
N ARG A 99 -11.97 16.48 16.28
CA ARG A 99 -12.04 16.29 17.73
C ARG A 99 -12.21 14.79 17.99
N VAL A 100 -11.10 14.09 18.13
CA VAL A 100 -11.04 12.68 18.52
C VAL A 100 -10.91 12.58 20.03
#